data_AF-A0A257NUI7-F1
#
_entry.id   AF-A0A257NUI7-F1
#
_cell.length_a   1.000
_cell.length_b   1.000
_cell.length_c   1.000
_cell.angle_alpha   90.00
_cell.angle_beta   90.00
_cell.angle_gamma   90.00
#
_symmetry.space_group_name_H-M   'P 1'
#
loop_
_entity.id
_entity.type
_entity.pdbx_description
1 polymer ?
#
loop_
_entity_poly.entity_id
_entity_poly.type
_entity_poly.pdbx_seq_one_letter_code
_entity_poly.pdbx_strand_id
1 'polypeptide(L)'
;MMTIDSTKTSRRPRRGHALPEAERRRHAVMMRVNDAELAEIDTRRGDYDRGEFLRMAMFGQKAARPRPTTVIPELNQTAWLELSRSSSNLNQISRHLNESGIQSGDLPQIIILLTQFRDALIGARLAEDQDDES
;
A
#
# COMPACT_ATOMS: atom_id res chain seq x y z
N MET A 1 35.37 -25.86 18.97
CA MET A 1 35.60 -24.59 18.25
C MET A 1 34.70 -24.60 17.02
N MET A 2 33.48 -24.07 17.13
CA MET A 2 32.50 -24.04 16.02
C MET A 2 32.72 -22.77 15.21
N THR A 3 33.15 -22.93 13.97
CA THR A 3 33.34 -21.82 13.02
C THR A 3 31.97 -21.39 12.50
N ILE A 4 31.53 -20.19 12.85
CA ILE A 4 30.26 -19.62 12.37
C ILE A 4 30.54 -19.00 10.98
N ASP A 5 30.04 -19.66 9.93
CA ASP A 5 30.09 -19.14 8.57
C ASP A 5 29.33 -17.82 8.48
N SER A 6 30.06 -16.75 8.18
CA SER A 6 29.61 -15.35 8.23
C SER A 6 28.96 -14.88 6.92
N THR A 7 28.76 -15.76 5.94
CA THR A 7 28.44 -15.36 4.56
C THR A 7 26.95 -15.17 4.24
N LYS A 8 26.03 -15.29 5.21
CA LYS A 8 24.60 -15.16 4.95
C LYS A 8 23.90 -14.09 5.79
N THR A 9 24.20 -12.83 5.51
CA THR A 9 23.26 -11.75 5.87
C THR A 9 22.09 -11.77 4.89
N SER A 10 21.12 -12.65 5.14
CA SER A 10 19.83 -12.64 4.47
C SER A 10 19.10 -11.36 4.84
N ARG A 11 19.35 -10.27 4.09
CA ARG A 11 18.57 -9.04 4.20
C ARG A 11 17.15 -9.40 3.76
N ARG A 12 16.19 -9.34 4.70
CA ARG A 12 14.76 -9.52 4.41
C ARG A 12 14.38 -8.63 3.20
N PRO A 13 13.72 -9.17 2.16
CA PRO A 13 13.34 -8.37 1.00
C PRO A 13 12.40 -7.25 1.45
N ARG A 14 12.72 -6.01 1.07
CA ARG A 14 11.80 -4.88 1.21
C ARG A 14 10.58 -5.19 0.35
N ARG A 15 9.35 -4.98 0.88
CA ARG A 15 8.08 -5.19 0.16
C ARG A 15 8.16 -4.58 -1.24
N GLY A 16 8.15 -5.44 -2.24
CA GLY A 16 8.28 -5.13 -3.66
C GLY A 16 8.97 -6.30 -4.38
N HIS A 17 8.37 -6.82 -5.45
CA HIS A 17 9.04 -7.83 -6.28
C HIS A 17 10.39 -7.29 -6.75
N ALA A 18 11.47 -8.02 -6.49
CA ALA A 18 12.76 -7.71 -7.08
C ALA A 18 12.63 -7.82 -8.61
N LEU A 19 13.17 -6.85 -9.35
CA LEU A 19 13.17 -6.92 -10.82
C LEU A 19 13.91 -8.19 -11.28
N PRO A 20 13.47 -8.82 -12.39
CA PRO A 20 14.20 -9.90 -13.05
C PRO A 20 15.67 -9.54 -13.29
N GLU A 21 16.56 -10.52 -13.27
CA GLU A 21 18.00 -10.26 -13.34
C GLU A 21 18.41 -9.44 -14.57
N ALA A 22 17.78 -9.71 -15.72
CA ALA A 22 17.98 -9.01 -16.98
C ALA A 22 17.55 -7.54 -16.96
N GLU A 23 16.62 -7.17 -16.08
CA GLU A 23 16.11 -5.79 -15.95
C GLU A 23 16.83 -4.99 -14.85
N ARG A 24 17.78 -5.62 -14.13
CA ARG A 24 18.55 -4.96 -13.10
C ARG A 24 19.51 -3.95 -13.72
N ARG A 25 19.39 -2.70 -13.29
CA ARG A 25 20.25 -1.59 -13.71
C ARG A 25 21.59 -1.67 -12.97
N ARG A 26 22.58 -2.33 -13.58
CA ARG A 26 23.93 -2.55 -12.99
C ARG A 26 25.01 -1.62 -13.55
N HIS A 27 24.77 -1.01 -14.70
CA HIS A 27 25.75 -0.13 -15.36
C HIS A 27 25.50 1.33 -14.97
N ALA A 28 26.57 2.02 -14.58
CA ALA A 28 26.57 3.44 -14.31
C ALA A 28 27.21 4.19 -15.48
N VAL A 29 26.58 5.28 -15.91
CA VAL A 29 27.11 6.18 -16.95
C VAL A 29 27.31 7.54 -16.30
N MET A 30 28.53 8.09 -16.40
CA MET A 30 28.84 9.45 -15.95
C MET A 30 28.74 10.40 -17.13
N MET A 31 28.02 11.50 -16.96
CA MET A 31 27.92 12.60 -17.92
C MET A 31 28.46 13.87 -17.27
N ARG A 32 29.37 14.56 -17.94
CA ARG A 32 29.82 15.90 -17.53
C ARG A 32 28.93 16.92 -18.22
N VAL A 33 28.47 17.91 -17.46
CA VAL A 33 27.62 19.01 -17.92
C VAL A 33 28.20 20.33 -17.44
N ASN A 34 27.91 21.41 -18.15
CA ASN A 34 28.19 22.76 -17.69
C ASN A 34 27.08 23.28 -16.76
N ASP A 35 27.26 24.48 -16.19
CA ASP A 35 26.31 25.04 -15.22
C ASP A 35 24.94 25.36 -15.82
N ALA A 36 24.88 25.79 -17.09
CA ALA A 36 23.64 26.11 -17.78
C ALA A 36 22.82 24.84 -18.07
N GLU A 37 23.47 23.79 -18.55
CA GLU A 37 22.88 22.47 -18.80
C GLU A 37 22.38 21.85 -17.48
N LEU A 38 23.12 21.99 -16.39
CA LEU A 38 22.70 21.49 -15.08
C LEU A 38 21.43 22.20 -14.59
N ALA A 39 21.35 23.53 -14.74
CA ALA A 39 20.16 24.30 -14.38
C ALA A 39 18.93 23.91 -15.21
N GLU A 40 19.12 23.65 -16.50
CA GLU A 40 18.06 23.18 -17.40
C GLU A 40 17.54 21.79 -16.99
N ILE A 41 18.45 20.87 -16.64
CA ILE A 41 18.10 19.54 -16.13
C ILE A 41 17.31 19.66 -14.82
N ASP A 42 17.76 20.49 -13.89
CA ASP A 42 17.09 20.69 -12.60
C ASP A 42 15.71 21.34 -12.75
N THR A 43 15.52 22.18 -13.75
CA THR A 43 14.21 22.77 -14.06
C THR A 43 13.26 21.75 -14.66
N ARG A 44 13.75 20.89 -15.58
CA ARG A 44 12.92 19.90 -16.29
C ARG A 44 12.58 18.66 -15.48
N ARG A 45 13.40 18.29 -14.48
CA ARG A 45 13.22 17.03 -13.74
C ARG A 45 12.03 17.00 -12.78
N GLY A 46 11.54 18.16 -12.34
CA GLY A 46 10.50 18.23 -11.30
C GLY A 46 10.91 17.45 -10.04
N ASP A 47 10.06 16.50 -9.62
CA ASP A 47 10.25 15.70 -8.40
C ASP A 47 11.20 14.50 -8.55
N TYR A 48 11.68 14.24 -9.77
CA TYR A 48 12.54 13.09 -10.06
C TYR A 48 14.01 13.38 -9.73
N ASP A 49 14.75 12.32 -9.41
CA ASP A 49 16.20 12.38 -9.32
C ASP A 49 16.82 12.59 -10.73
N ARG A 50 17.97 13.25 -10.79
CA ARG A 50 18.64 13.62 -12.05
C ARG A 50 18.89 12.41 -12.95
N GLY A 51 19.39 11.31 -12.38
CA GLY A 51 19.68 10.08 -13.13
C GLY A 51 18.42 9.38 -13.64
N GLU A 52 17.34 9.40 -12.86
CA GLU A 52 16.05 8.85 -13.27
C GLU A 52 15.42 9.68 -14.39
N PHE A 53 15.44 11.00 -14.26
CA PHE A 53 14.97 11.93 -15.28
C PHE A 53 15.72 11.77 -16.61
N LEU A 54 17.05 11.79 -16.59
CA LEU A 54 17.87 11.65 -17.80
C LEU A 54 17.60 10.31 -18.51
N ARG A 55 17.45 9.23 -17.75
CA ARG A 55 17.11 7.92 -18.30
C ARG A 55 15.71 7.92 -18.94
N MET A 56 14.72 8.54 -18.28
CA MET A 56 13.37 8.67 -18.84
C MET A 56 13.36 9.47 -20.14
N ALA A 57 14.08 10.59 -20.17
CA ALA A 57 14.24 11.43 -21.35
C ALA A 57 14.92 10.67 -22.51
N MET A 58 16.00 9.94 -22.23
CA MET A 58 16.77 9.23 -23.26
C MET A 58 16.02 8.04 -23.87
N PHE A 59 15.31 7.26 -23.05
CA PHE A 59 14.61 6.05 -23.51
C PHE A 59 13.10 6.26 -23.75
N GLY A 60 12.64 7.52 -23.78
CA GLY A 60 11.23 7.86 -24.01
C GLY A 60 10.27 7.25 -22.99
N GLN A 61 10.76 6.91 -21.79
CA GLN A 61 9.94 6.30 -20.74
C GLN A 61 9.13 7.41 -20.08
N LYS A 62 7.85 7.54 -20.44
CA LYS A 62 6.94 8.56 -19.85
C LYS A 62 6.72 8.41 -18.34
N ALA A 63 7.08 7.26 -17.76
CA ALA A 63 7.20 7.05 -16.32
C ALA A 63 8.01 5.78 -16.06
N ALA A 64 9.29 5.88 -15.66
CA ALA A 64 10.04 4.68 -15.23
C ALA A 64 9.54 4.13 -13.88
N ARG A 65 8.74 4.91 -13.16
CA ARG A 65 7.87 4.52 -12.07
C ARG A 65 6.96 5.72 -11.84
N PRO A 66 5.61 5.62 -11.85
CA PRO A 66 4.89 6.58 -11.04
C PRO A 66 5.49 6.38 -9.64
N ARG A 67 6.18 7.41 -9.11
CA ARG A 67 6.26 7.53 -7.66
C ARG A 67 4.79 7.38 -7.25
N PRO A 68 4.42 6.41 -6.41
CA PRO A 68 3.04 6.32 -5.97
C PRO A 68 2.84 7.51 -5.04
N THR A 69 2.70 8.70 -5.61
CA THR A 69 1.74 9.65 -5.13
C THR A 69 0.41 9.00 -5.47
N THR A 70 0.09 7.92 -4.75
CA THR A 70 -1.28 7.48 -4.61
C THR A 70 -1.92 8.64 -3.87
N VAL A 71 -2.35 9.65 -4.62
CA VAL A 71 -3.26 10.66 -4.11
C VAL A 71 -4.53 9.87 -3.86
N ILE A 72 -4.63 9.32 -2.65
CA ILE A 72 -5.87 8.69 -2.19
C ILE A 72 -6.88 9.84 -2.23
N PRO A 73 -7.96 9.74 -3.02
CA PRO A 73 -8.99 10.77 -3.05
C PRO A 73 -9.43 11.09 -1.62
N GLU A 74 -9.65 12.36 -1.29
CA GLU A 74 -9.97 12.76 0.10
C GLU A 74 -11.15 11.99 0.68
N LEU A 75 -12.16 11.68 -0.16
CA LEU A 75 -13.30 10.82 0.19
C LEU A 75 -12.88 9.45 0.72
N ASN A 76 -11.84 8.85 0.13
CA ASN A 76 -11.35 7.56 0.58
C ASN A 76 -10.57 7.70 1.89
N GLN A 77 -9.92 8.83 2.14
CA GLN A 77 -9.19 9.03 3.40
C GLN A 77 -10.12 9.09 4.60
N THR A 78 -11.25 9.79 4.48
CA THR A 78 -12.27 9.89 5.54
C THR A 78 -12.93 8.53 5.80
N ALA A 79 -13.34 7.83 4.75
CA ALA A 79 -13.95 6.50 4.86
C ALA A 79 -13.02 5.49 5.54
N TRP A 80 -11.72 5.52 5.21
CA TRP A 80 -10.72 4.65 5.83
C TRP A 80 -10.48 4.99 7.31
N LEU A 81 -10.52 6.27 7.67
CA LEU A 81 -10.37 6.72 9.05
C LEU A 81 -11.54 6.23 9.92
N GLU A 82 -12.78 6.37 9.43
CA GLU A 82 -13.99 5.89 10.11
C GLU A 82 -13.98 4.37 10.26
N LEU A 83 -13.63 3.64 9.19
CA LEU A 83 -13.49 2.19 9.22
C LEU A 83 -12.41 1.74 10.22
N SER A 84 -11.27 2.42 10.25
CA SER A 84 -10.18 2.11 11.17
C SER A 84 -10.59 2.26 12.63
N ARG A 85 -11.38 3.29 12.96
CA ARG A 85 -11.93 3.49 14.32
C ARG A 85 -12.87 2.35 14.71
N SER A 86 -13.82 2.00 13.85
CA SER A 86 -14.76 0.89 14.10
C SER A 86 -14.03 -0.45 14.26
N SER A 87 -13.04 -0.71 13.41
CA SER A 87 -12.20 -1.92 13.48
C SER A 87 -11.38 -1.98 14.77
N SER A 88 -10.81 -0.85 15.22
CA SER A 88 -10.05 -0.79 16.48
C SER A 88 -10.94 -1.10 17.70
N ASN A 89 -12.14 -0.52 17.76
CA ASN A 89 -13.10 -0.79 18.83
C ASN A 89 -13.51 -2.27 18.86
N LEU A 90 -13.78 -2.85 17.70
CA LEU A 90 -14.10 -4.28 17.56
C LEU A 90 -12.93 -5.15 18.03
N ASN A 91 -11.70 -4.80 17.67
CA ASN A 91 -10.51 -5.52 18.09
C ASN A 91 -10.29 -5.45 19.62
N GLN A 92 -10.63 -4.32 20.24
CA GLN A 92 -10.63 -4.18 21.71
C GLN A 92 -11.70 -5.05 22.37
N ILE A 93 -12.91 -5.08 21.82
CA ILE A 93 -13.99 -5.97 22.29
C ILE A 93 -13.56 -7.43 22.16
N SER A 94 -13.02 -7.83 21.00
CA SER A 94 -12.52 -9.19 20.78
C SER A 94 -11.41 -9.57 21.76
N ARG A 95 -10.45 -8.66 22.01
CA ARG A 95 -9.41 -8.86 23.02
C ARG A 95 -10.01 -9.03 24.42
N HIS A 96 -10.94 -8.16 24.82
CA HIS A 96 -11.61 -8.26 26.11
C HIS A 96 -12.41 -9.56 26.26
N LEU A 97 -13.10 -10.01 25.22
CA LEU A 97 -13.83 -11.28 25.22
C LEU A 97 -12.87 -12.48 25.35
N ASN A 98 -11.71 -12.43 24.68
CA ASN A 98 -10.69 -13.47 24.78
C ASN A 98 -10.02 -13.50 26.17
N GLU A 99 -9.78 -12.34 26.78
CA GLU A 99 -9.14 -12.21 28.11
C GLU A 99 -10.10 -12.53 29.27
N SER A 100 -11.40 -12.23 29.12
CA SER A 100 -12.43 -12.51 30.13
C SER A 100 -12.91 -13.97 30.15
N GLY A 101 -12.39 -14.81 29.24
CA GLY A 101 -12.64 -16.26 29.24
C GLY A 101 -14.11 -16.63 28.98
N ILE A 102 -14.89 -15.75 28.34
CA ILE A 102 -16.29 -16.01 27.99
C ILE A 102 -16.34 -17.21 27.03
N GLN A 103 -16.76 -18.36 27.56
CA GLN A 103 -16.93 -19.60 26.83
C GLN A 103 -18.14 -19.49 25.90
N SER A 104 -17.87 -19.31 24.61
CA SER A 104 -18.47 -20.01 23.46
C SER A 104 -20.00 -20.13 23.30
N GLY A 105 -20.83 -19.54 24.15
CA GLY A 105 -22.29 -19.55 24.01
C GLY A 105 -22.83 -18.51 23.02
N ASP A 106 -22.27 -17.30 23.05
CA ASP A 106 -22.73 -16.15 22.24
C ASP A 106 -21.91 -15.91 20.96
N LEU A 107 -20.87 -16.71 20.71
CA LEU A 107 -20.06 -16.63 19.48
C LEU A 107 -20.90 -16.70 18.20
N PRO A 108 -21.92 -17.58 18.07
CA PRO A 108 -22.75 -17.63 16.88
C PRO A 108 -23.51 -16.32 16.63
N GLN A 109 -24.04 -15.71 17.70
CA GLN A 109 -24.80 -14.47 17.62
C GLN A 109 -23.90 -13.29 17.21
N ILE A 110 -22.68 -13.25 17.73
CA ILE A 110 -21.67 -12.25 17.35
C ILE A 110 -21.29 -12.39 15.87
N ILE A 111 -21.09 -13.63 15.39
CA ILE A 111 -20.77 -13.88 13.98
C ILE A 111 -21.90 -13.42 13.05
N ILE A 112 -23.15 -13.67 13.40
CA ILE A 112 -24.32 -13.20 12.64
C ILE A 112 -24.35 -11.67 12.60
N LEU A 113 -24.16 -11.02 13.75
CA LEU A 113 -24.19 -9.56 13.85
C LEU A 113 -23.04 -8.90 13.07
N LEU A 114 -21.86 -9.52 13.07
CA LEU A 114 -20.72 -9.09 12.25
C LEU A 114 -20.94 -9.29 10.76
N THR A 115 -21.65 -10.35 10.37
CA THR A 115 -22.02 -10.60 8.97
C THR A 115 -23.01 -9.55 8.49
N GLN A 116 -24.04 -9.24 9.29
CA GLN A 116 -25.00 -8.17 8.99
C GLN A 116 -24.33 -6.79 8.92
N PHE A 117 -23.38 -6.51 9.80
CA PHE A 117 -22.60 -5.28 9.77
C PHE A 117 -21.74 -5.19 8.50
N ARG A 118 -21.11 -6.29 8.09
CA ARG A 118 -20.37 -6.39 6.82
C ARG A 118 -21.28 -6.14 5.62
N ASP A 119 -22.47 -6.72 5.60
CA ASP A 119 -23.41 -6.58 4.48
C ASP A 119 -23.95 -5.14 4.37
N ALA A 120 -24.16 -4.48 5.51
CA ALA A 120 -24.49 -3.06 5.56
C ALA A 120 -23.34 -2.17 5.04
N LEU A 121 -22.09 -2.50 5.37
CA LEU A 121 -20.91 -1.76 4.87
C LEU A 121 -20.67 -1.92 3.36
N ILE A 122 -21.02 -3.08 2.78
CA ILE A 122 -20.82 -3.36 1.36
C ILE A 122 -22.04 -2.88 0.53
N GLY A 123 -23.09 -2.37 1.17
CA GLY A 123 -24.30 -1.90 0.50
C GLY A 123 -25.13 -3.02 -0.12
N ALA A 124 -24.94 -4.27 0.33
CA ALA A 124 -25.65 -5.44 -0.21
C ALA A 124 -27.15 -5.44 0.11
N ARG A 125 -27.61 -4.53 0.98
CA ARG A 125 -29.00 -4.42 1.45
C ARG A 125 -29.85 -3.40 0.68
N LEU A 126 -29.60 -3.22 -0.62
CA LEU A 126 -30.35 -2.30 -1.49
C LEU A 126 -31.24 -2.99 -2.54
N ALA A 127 -31.39 -4.31 -2.50
CA ALA A 127 -32.10 -5.04 -3.56
C ALA A 127 -33.52 -5.52 -3.22
N GLU A 128 -34.04 -5.32 -2.00
CA GLU A 128 -35.34 -5.92 -1.62
C GLU A 128 -36.44 -4.95 -1.17
N ASP A 129 -36.22 -3.63 -1.16
CA ASP A 129 -37.26 -2.66 -0.75
C ASP A 129 -37.66 -1.65 -1.84
N GLN A 130 -37.47 -1.97 -3.13
CA GLN A 130 -38.01 -1.19 -4.25
C GLN A 130 -38.85 -2.04 -5.18
N ASP A 131 -39.93 -2.64 -4.69
CA ASP A 131 -41.03 -3.16 -5.53
C ASP A 131 -42.24 -3.43 -4.61
N ASP A 132 -42.95 -2.37 -4.18
CA ASP A 132 -44.38 -2.45 -3.80
C ASP A 132 -44.92 -1.04 -3.46
N GLU A 133 -45.02 -0.17 -4.47
CA GLU A 133 -46.06 0.87 -4.51
C GLU A 133 -46.55 1.02 -5.95
N SER A 134 -47.69 0.38 -6.26
CA SER A 134 -48.63 0.73 -7.35
C SER A 134 -50.01 0.14 -7.06
#